data_AF-A0A8T4SEK7-F1
#
_entry.id   AF-A0A8T4SEK7-F1
#
_cell.length_a   1.000
_cell.length_b   1.000
_cell.length_c   1.000
_cell.angle_alpha   90.00
_cell.angle_beta   90.00
_cell.angle_gamma   90.00
#
_symmetry.space_group_name_H-M   'P 1'
#
loop_
_entity.id
_entity.type
_entity.pdbx_description
1 polymer ?
#
loop_
_entity_poly.entity_id
_entity_poly.type
_entity_poly.pdbx_seq_one_letter_code
_entity_poly.pdbx_strand_id
1 'polypeptide(L)'
;MLSLREPVRIITKSTILSLSAGAMLLGILSENGMKCALRAIQNYTKNERESILHEDYKSLICIDCSEKDFSSQSTTAQFLDATAVYDELDFEKEKFAHVGIIGIVATAHEHNQSVIIPDQLLQDGLKTQIMNTEIKELRDIDNAFFESLTIQFHGARMKIIEVASLVSATARMGKTTVAVSALLGDTNAQSKVVQHWGEFQRELAAALEWCKKNEKEIYRYMGVSIINMKDFAAPHLTGSIAAHFAKESKSFALVMAYAADKRVRVSLRCHNQDTIQLLSKILEGIDCEYGGDTYEAGGSFFRDDEEQFVSAAKKVLEKACVEESV
;
A
#
# COMPACT_ATOMS: atom_id res chain seq x y z
N MET A 1 -3.12 27.10 11.39
CA MET A 1 -4.33 26.56 10.73
C MET A 1 -4.42 27.15 9.34
N LEU A 2 -4.50 26.31 8.31
CA LEU A 2 -4.78 26.76 6.94
C LEU A 2 -6.05 27.62 6.96
N SER A 3 -6.07 28.72 6.22
CA SER A 3 -7.32 29.40 5.89
C SER A 3 -8.06 28.51 4.89
N LEU A 4 -8.86 27.57 5.39
CA LEU A 4 -9.51 26.47 4.65
C LEU A 4 -10.61 26.93 3.65
N ARG A 5 -10.58 28.18 3.20
CA ARG A 5 -11.49 28.72 2.16
C ARG A 5 -11.12 28.27 0.75
N GLU A 6 -9.89 27.81 0.55
CA GLU A 6 -9.40 27.39 -0.76
C GLU A 6 -9.54 25.87 -0.95
N PRO A 7 -9.72 25.38 -2.20
CA PRO A 7 -9.72 23.95 -2.47
C PRO A 7 -8.44 23.26 -2.01
N VAL A 8 -8.59 22.08 -1.38
CA VAL A 8 -7.48 21.28 -0.85
C VAL A 8 -7.28 20.02 -1.67
N ARG A 9 -6.04 19.72 -2.05
CA ARG A 9 -5.67 18.42 -2.62
C ARG A 9 -4.97 17.58 -1.57
N ILE A 10 -5.50 16.40 -1.31
CA ILE A 10 -4.90 15.38 -0.46
C ILE A 10 -4.08 14.46 -1.36
N ILE A 11 -2.78 14.37 -1.12
CA ILE A 11 -1.86 13.46 -1.79
C ILE A 11 -1.50 12.36 -0.80
N THR A 12 -1.58 11.10 -1.21
CA THR A 12 -1.28 9.97 -0.32
C THR A 12 -0.64 8.81 -1.06
N LYS A 13 0.19 8.00 -0.40
CA LYS A 13 0.63 6.72 -0.97
C LYS A 13 -0.54 5.76 -1.16
N SER A 14 -0.40 4.83 -2.09
CA SER A 14 -1.40 3.77 -2.31
C SER A 14 -1.31 2.61 -1.29
N THR A 15 -0.59 2.77 -0.19
CA THR A 15 -0.58 1.80 0.91
C THR A 15 -1.90 1.91 1.67
N ILE A 16 -2.31 0.85 2.36
CA ILE A 16 -3.60 0.86 3.07
C ILE A 16 -3.62 1.90 4.21
N LEU A 17 -2.50 2.10 4.93
CA LEU A 17 -2.40 3.11 5.98
C LEU A 17 -2.65 4.51 5.44
N SER A 18 -1.86 4.92 4.44
CA SER A 18 -1.92 6.27 3.90
C SER A 18 -3.23 6.48 3.15
N LEU A 19 -3.76 5.46 2.47
CA LEU A 19 -5.04 5.54 1.78
C LEU A 19 -6.20 5.70 2.76
N SER A 20 -6.20 4.96 3.88
CA SER A 20 -7.16 5.12 4.97
C SER A 20 -7.08 6.50 5.60
N ALA A 21 -5.88 6.98 5.92
CA ALA A 21 -5.69 8.32 6.47
C ALA A 21 -6.17 9.40 5.48
N GLY A 22 -5.87 9.26 4.20
CA GLY A 22 -6.36 10.16 3.16
C GLY A 22 -7.89 10.12 3.00
N ALA A 23 -8.50 8.93 3.02
CA ALA A 23 -9.94 8.77 2.96
C ALA A 23 -10.62 9.40 4.19
N MET A 24 -10.08 9.17 5.38
CA MET A 24 -10.56 9.79 6.62
C MET A 24 -10.52 11.32 6.54
N LEU A 25 -9.39 11.89 6.13
CA LEU A 25 -9.24 13.34 5.94
C LEU A 25 -10.22 13.87 4.89
N LEU A 26 -10.37 13.18 3.75
CA LEU A 26 -11.31 13.55 2.70
C LEU A 26 -12.75 13.63 3.24
N GLY A 27 -13.16 12.62 4.02
CA GLY A 27 -14.47 12.59 4.67
C GLY A 27 -14.67 13.76 5.63
N ILE A 28 -13.71 13.97 6.54
CA ILE A 28 -13.74 15.06 7.54
C ILE A 28 -13.86 16.43 6.86
N LEU A 29 -12.99 16.73 5.89
CA LEU A 29 -13.02 18.03 5.21
C LEU A 29 -14.32 18.22 4.43
N SER A 30 -14.80 17.18 3.74
CA SER A 30 -16.05 17.25 2.96
C SER A 30 -17.29 17.51 3.83
N GLU A 31 -17.41 16.86 4.99
CA GLU A 31 -18.53 17.11 5.92
C GLU A 31 -18.52 18.54 6.47
N ASN A 32 -17.33 19.13 6.61
CA ASN A 32 -17.17 20.52 7.02
C ASN A 32 -17.31 21.52 5.86
N GLY A 33 -17.88 21.08 4.73
CA GLY A 33 -18.20 21.93 3.58
C GLY A 33 -16.98 22.35 2.74
N MET A 34 -15.82 21.72 2.95
CA MET A 34 -14.63 22.05 2.19
C MET A 34 -14.59 21.38 0.83
N LYS A 35 -14.14 22.13 -0.17
CA LYS A 35 -13.79 21.56 -1.48
C LYS A 35 -12.47 20.83 -1.37
N CYS A 36 -12.51 19.51 -1.41
CA CYS A 36 -11.32 18.68 -1.32
C CYS A 36 -11.36 17.54 -2.33
N ALA A 37 -10.19 17.04 -2.70
CA ALA A 37 -10.06 15.87 -3.54
C ALA A 37 -8.81 15.07 -3.14
N LEU A 38 -8.87 13.76 -3.32
CA LEU A 38 -7.77 12.85 -3.00
C LEU A 38 -7.12 12.32 -4.27
N ARG A 39 -5.79 12.29 -4.29
CA ARG A 39 -4.97 11.59 -5.29
C ARG A 39 -4.08 10.59 -4.56
N ALA A 40 -4.25 9.30 -4.85
CA ALA A 40 -3.32 8.29 -4.37
C ALA A 40 -2.26 8.02 -5.42
N ILE A 41 -1.01 8.00 -4.99
CA ILE A 41 0.15 7.80 -5.85
C ILE A 41 0.79 6.46 -5.55
N GLN A 42 1.02 5.69 -6.61
CA GLN A 42 1.67 4.39 -6.51
C GLN A 42 3.19 4.55 -6.42
N ASN A 43 3.76 5.45 -7.23
CA ASN A 43 5.19 5.73 -7.29
C ASN A 43 5.40 7.26 -7.35
N TYR A 44 6.42 7.78 -6.64
CA TYR A 44 6.81 9.20 -6.71
C TYR A 44 7.72 9.44 -7.91
N THR A 45 7.17 9.33 -9.11
CA THR A 45 7.93 9.60 -10.33
C THR A 45 8.12 11.11 -10.49
N LYS A 46 9.15 11.52 -11.25
CA LYS A 46 9.31 12.93 -11.61
C LYS A 46 8.06 13.47 -12.31
N ASN A 47 7.50 12.69 -13.24
CA ASN A 47 6.30 13.06 -13.99
C ASN A 47 5.07 13.18 -13.08
N GLU A 48 4.94 12.31 -12.07
CA GLU A 48 3.84 12.35 -11.11
C GLU A 48 3.93 13.60 -10.24
N ARG A 49 5.13 13.94 -9.74
CA ARG A 49 5.37 15.18 -8.98
C ARG A 49 5.08 16.41 -9.83
N GLU A 50 5.59 16.46 -11.05
CA GLU A 50 5.30 17.55 -11.98
C GLU A 50 3.81 17.66 -12.27
N SER A 51 3.11 16.55 -12.51
CA SER A 51 1.66 16.53 -12.71
C SER A 51 0.91 17.12 -11.52
N ILE A 52 1.28 16.79 -10.28
CA ILE A 52 0.66 17.33 -9.06
C ILE A 52 0.89 18.84 -8.95
N LEU A 53 2.12 19.30 -9.22
CA LEU A 53 2.47 20.72 -9.16
C LEU A 53 1.76 21.60 -10.20
N HIS A 54 1.26 21.00 -11.29
CA HIS A 54 0.49 21.69 -12.33
C HIS A 54 -1.02 21.68 -12.07
N GLU A 55 -1.48 21.07 -10.99
CA GLU A 55 -2.90 21.11 -10.63
C GLU A 55 -3.29 22.47 -10.04
N ASP A 56 -4.54 22.87 -10.27
CA ASP A 56 -5.10 24.15 -9.79
C ASP A 56 -5.53 24.07 -8.31
N TYR A 57 -4.63 23.60 -7.44
CA TYR A 57 -4.81 23.52 -6.00
C TYR A 57 -3.72 24.32 -5.28
N LYS A 58 -4.14 25.32 -4.50
CA LYS A 58 -3.22 26.19 -3.76
C LYS A 58 -2.72 25.57 -2.45
N SER A 59 -3.49 24.62 -1.91
CA SER A 59 -3.20 23.92 -0.67
C SER A 59 -3.08 22.42 -0.93
N LEU A 60 -1.93 21.84 -0.59
CA LEU A 60 -1.68 20.41 -0.62
C LEU A 60 -1.56 19.87 0.81
N ILE A 61 -2.16 18.73 1.08
CA ILE A 61 -1.90 17.92 2.28
C ILE A 61 -1.34 16.59 1.82
N CYS A 62 -0.09 16.32 2.19
CA CYS A 62 0.71 15.19 1.76
C CYS A 62 0.81 14.17 2.91
N ILE A 63 0.25 12.98 2.74
CA ILE A 63 0.24 11.91 3.73
C ILE A 63 1.27 10.84 3.35
N ASP A 64 2.21 10.57 4.26
CA ASP A 64 3.37 9.69 4.06
C ASP A 64 4.19 10.02 2.79
N CYS A 65 4.18 11.29 2.38
CA CYS A 65 5.02 11.84 1.31
C CYS A 65 6.25 12.53 1.89
N SER A 66 7.36 12.59 1.15
CA SER A 66 8.54 13.31 1.63
C SER A 66 8.49 14.80 1.25
N GLU A 67 8.95 15.68 2.15
CA GLU A 67 9.07 17.13 1.88
C GLU A 67 9.96 17.44 0.66
N LYS A 68 10.98 16.60 0.45
CA LYS A 68 11.93 16.73 -0.66
C LYS A 68 11.24 16.63 -2.03
N ASP A 69 10.03 16.08 -2.08
CA ASP A 69 9.27 15.87 -3.32
C ASP A 69 8.48 17.11 -3.79
N PHE A 70 8.24 18.10 -2.92
CA PHE A 70 7.39 19.26 -3.25
C PHE A 70 8.00 20.59 -2.80
N SER A 71 9.10 21.00 -3.42
CA SER A 71 9.64 22.36 -3.26
C SER A 71 9.23 23.24 -4.46
N SER A 72 8.12 23.96 -4.34
CA SER A 72 7.77 25.03 -5.29
C SER A 72 7.30 26.28 -4.55
N GLN A 73 7.57 27.48 -5.10
CA GLN A 73 7.32 28.76 -4.43
C GLN A 73 5.84 29.15 -4.33
N SER A 74 4.93 28.51 -5.09
CA SER A 74 3.53 28.94 -5.23
C SER A 74 2.51 28.11 -4.45
N THR A 75 2.90 26.95 -3.92
CA THR A 75 1.97 25.98 -3.35
C THR A 75 2.27 25.75 -1.88
N THR A 76 1.28 25.94 -1.01
CA THR A 76 1.43 25.64 0.42
C THR A 76 1.21 24.14 0.61
N ALA A 77 2.25 23.39 0.96
CA ALA A 77 2.17 21.97 1.27
C ALA A 77 2.32 21.72 2.77
N GLN A 78 1.44 20.89 3.32
CA GLN A 78 1.56 20.33 4.67
C GLN A 78 1.89 18.84 4.56
N PHE A 79 2.77 18.35 5.43
CA PHE A 79 3.20 16.96 5.43
C PHE A 79 2.78 16.32 6.74
N LEU A 80 1.99 15.26 6.63
CA LEU A 80 1.45 14.52 7.75
C LEU A 80 1.91 13.08 7.66
N ASP A 81 2.30 12.52 8.80
CA ASP A 81 2.31 11.08 8.96
C ASP A 81 0.87 10.57 8.97
N ALA A 82 0.61 9.42 8.35
CA ALA A 82 -0.74 8.85 8.32
C ALA A 82 -1.34 8.65 9.72
N THR A 83 -0.52 8.36 10.73
CA THR A 83 -0.96 8.24 12.12
C THR A 83 -1.32 9.60 12.75
N ALA A 84 -0.66 10.68 12.31
CA ALA A 84 -0.89 12.03 12.81
C ALA A 84 -2.18 12.68 12.26
N VAL A 85 -2.72 12.17 11.15
CA VAL A 85 -3.96 12.70 10.54
C VAL A 85 -5.13 12.70 11.53
N TYR A 86 -5.21 11.71 12.43
CA TYR A 86 -6.27 11.72 13.42
C TYR A 86 -6.07 12.81 14.47
N ASP A 87 -4.87 12.97 15.01
CA ASP A 87 -4.64 13.81 16.18
C ASP A 87 -4.61 15.31 15.85
N GLU A 88 -4.07 15.68 14.69
CA GLU A 88 -3.80 17.09 14.34
C GLU A 88 -5.00 17.90 13.84
N LEU A 89 -6.14 17.24 13.58
CA LEU A 89 -7.34 17.90 13.06
C LEU A 89 -8.19 18.53 14.18
N ASP A 90 -8.87 19.64 13.92
CA ASP A 90 -9.78 20.29 14.90
C ASP A 90 -11.24 20.23 14.41
N PHE A 91 -11.71 19.00 14.12
CA PHE A 91 -13.01 18.72 13.53
C PHE A 91 -13.72 17.60 14.26
N GLU A 92 -15.03 17.43 14.00
CA GLU A 92 -15.75 16.21 14.38
C GLU A 92 -15.23 15.02 13.54
N LYS A 93 -14.40 14.17 14.16
CA LYS A 93 -13.71 13.04 13.49
C LYS A 93 -14.42 11.70 13.68
N GLU A 94 -15.38 11.65 14.61
CA GLU A 94 -15.97 10.41 15.09
C GLU A 94 -16.56 9.56 13.96
N LYS A 95 -17.25 10.19 13.01
CA LYS A 95 -17.86 9.53 11.85
C LYS A 95 -16.86 8.73 10.99
N PHE A 96 -15.59 9.12 10.97
CA PHE A 96 -14.56 8.54 10.11
C PHE A 96 -13.46 7.78 10.87
N ALA A 97 -13.55 7.68 12.20
CA ALA A 97 -12.56 6.99 13.03
C ALA A 97 -12.33 5.53 12.60
N HIS A 98 -13.39 4.83 12.20
CA HIS A 98 -13.28 3.46 11.68
C HIS A 98 -12.34 3.33 10.47
N VAL A 99 -12.24 4.36 9.63
CA VAL A 99 -11.36 4.38 8.45
C VAL A 99 -9.89 4.39 8.85
N GLY A 100 -9.52 5.23 9.83
CA GLY A 100 -8.16 5.28 10.38
C GLY A 100 -7.76 3.95 11.02
N ILE A 101 -8.67 3.34 11.78
CA ILE A 101 -8.45 2.05 12.44
C ILE A 101 -8.22 0.93 11.43
N ILE A 102 -8.96 0.90 10.33
CA ILE A 102 -8.71 -0.06 9.24
C ILE A 102 -7.26 0.04 8.76
N GLY A 103 -6.75 1.25 8.54
CA GLY A 103 -5.38 1.48 8.07
C GLY A 103 -4.32 0.99 9.05
N ILE A 104 -4.48 1.32 10.33
CA ILE A 104 -3.53 0.97 11.40
C ILE A 104 -3.50 -0.55 11.62
N VAL A 105 -4.67 -1.18 11.79
CA VAL A 105 -4.78 -2.64 12.01
C VAL A 105 -4.20 -3.41 10.84
N ALA A 106 -4.50 -2.99 9.61
CA ALA A 106 -4.01 -3.64 8.42
C ALA A 106 -2.48 -3.62 8.31
N THR A 107 -1.88 -2.47 8.60
CA THR A 107 -0.43 -2.27 8.49
C THR A 107 0.32 -3.07 9.54
N ALA A 108 -0.15 -3.03 10.79
CA ALA A 108 0.42 -3.85 11.85
C ALA A 108 0.30 -5.36 11.53
N HIS A 109 -0.82 -5.80 10.95
CA HIS A 109 -0.97 -7.18 10.50
C HIS A 109 -0.02 -7.55 9.36
N GLU A 110 0.14 -6.68 8.34
CA GLU A 110 1.03 -6.90 7.19
C GLU A 110 2.51 -7.02 7.63
N HIS A 111 2.92 -6.26 8.63
CA HIS A 111 4.30 -6.27 9.15
C HIS A 111 4.50 -7.18 10.37
N ASN A 112 3.48 -7.93 10.80
CA ASN A 112 3.51 -8.75 12.02
C ASN A 112 4.00 -7.96 13.25
N GLN A 113 3.51 -6.73 13.40
CA GLN A 113 3.83 -5.81 14.47
C GLN A 113 2.67 -5.72 15.47
N SER A 114 2.96 -5.26 16.69
CA SER A 114 1.92 -4.88 17.63
C SER A 114 1.12 -3.70 17.09
N VAL A 115 -0.19 -3.81 17.13
CA VAL A 115 -1.08 -2.73 16.73
C VAL A 115 -1.08 -1.65 17.82
N ILE A 116 -0.83 -0.40 17.43
CA ILE A 116 -0.87 0.76 18.33
C ILE A 116 -1.90 1.74 17.76
N ILE A 117 -3.04 1.86 18.43
CA ILE A 117 -4.12 2.80 18.05
C ILE A 117 -4.22 3.88 19.12
N PRO A 118 -4.25 5.17 18.75
CA PRO A 118 -4.56 6.24 19.70
C PRO A 118 -5.89 5.97 20.43
N ASP A 119 -5.91 6.11 21.76
CA ASP A 119 -7.09 5.80 22.58
C ASP A 119 -8.35 6.52 22.11
N GLN A 120 -8.21 7.81 21.76
CA GLN A 120 -9.33 8.62 21.28
C GLN A 120 -9.88 8.10 19.93
N LEU A 121 -9.00 7.69 19.02
CA LEU A 121 -9.38 7.11 17.73
C LEU A 121 -10.17 5.82 17.94
N LEU A 122 -9.69 4.94 18.82
CA LEU A 122 -10.37 3.70 19.14
C LEU A 122 -11.75 3.95 19.78
N GLN A 123 -11.83 4.85 20.76
CA GLN A 123 -13.09 5.19 21.42
C GLN A 123 -14.13 5.72 20.42
N ASP A 124 -13.73 6.68 19.60
CA ASP A 124 -14.63 7.29 18.61
C ASP A 124 -15.03 6.27 17.53
N GLY A 125 -14.10 5.41 17.13
CA GLY A 125 -14.38 4.29 16.26
C GLY A 125 -15.44 3.35 16.82
N LEU A 126 -15.34 2.97 18.10
CA LEU A 126 -16.31 2.08 18.75
C LEU A 126 -17.70 2.74 18.92
N LYS A 127 -17.76 4.05 19.14
CA LYS A 127 -19.03 4.78 19.26
C LYS A 127 -19.84 4.83 17.97
N THR A 128 -19.19 4.75 16.81
CA THR A 128 -19.88 4.77 15.51
C THR A 128 -20.90 3.64 15.33
N GLN A 129 -20.80 2.56 16.13
CA GLN A 129 -21.55 1.29 15.97
C GLN A 129 -21.31 0.58 14.63
N ILE A 130 -20.48 1.17 13.76
CA ILE A 130 -20.02 0.58 12.51
C ILE A 130 -19.05 -0.55 12.80
N MET A 131 -18.22 -0.38 13.83
CA MET A 131 -17.37 -1.42 14.41
C MET A 131 -18.04 -2.06 15.62
N ASN A 132 -17.92 -3.37 15.75
CA ASN A 132 -18.40 -4.08 16.92
C ASN A 132 -17.34 -5.05 17.43
N THR A 133 -17.24 -5.16 18.75
CA THR A 133 -16.40 -6.14 19.44
C THR A 133 -17.28 -7.27 19.96
N GLU A 134 -16.86 -8.52 19.80
CA GLU A 134 -17.49 -9.63 20.54
C GLU A 134 -17.02 -9.70 22.01
N ILE A 135 -16.07 -8.84 22.39
CA ILE A 135 -15.36 -8.89 23.67
C ILE A 135 -16.07 -8.00 24.71
N LYS A 136 -16.32 -8.57 25.89
CA LYS A 136 -17.07 -7.97 27.01
C LYS A 136 -16.24 -7.05 27.91
N GLU A 137 -14.91 -7.12 27.89
CA GLU A 137 -14.01 -6.30 28.70
C GLU A 137 -12.80 -5.82 27.89
N LEU A 138 -12.53 -4.51 27.89
CA LEU A 138 -11.47 -3.81 27.16
C LEU A 138 -10.05 -4.01 27.74
N ARG A 139 -9.82 -5.04 28.56
CA ARG A 139 -8.64 -5.06 29.46
C ARG A 139 -7.36 -5.65 28.91
N ASP A 140 -7.35 -6.24 27.72
CA ASP A 140 -6.12 -6.61 27.03
C ASP A 140 -6.29 -6.29 25.53
N ILE A 141 -5.87 -5.09 25.12
CA ILE A 141 -5.76 -4.74 23.70
C ILE A 141 -4.51 -5.45 23.17
N ASP A 142 -4.70 -6.65 22.63
CA ASP A 142 -3.65 -7.46 22.01
C ASP A 142 -3.96 -7.71 20.52
N ASN A 143 -3.10 -8.45 19.83
CA ASN A 143 -3.34 -8.77 18.41
C ASN A 143 -4.63 -9.57 18.21
N ALA A 144 -5.05 -10.39 19.19
CA ALA A 144 -6.30 -11.15 19.10
C ALA A 144 -7.53 -10.23 19.17
N PHE A 145 -7.47 -9.15 19.96
CA PHE A 145 -8.50 -8.11 19.95
C PHE A 145 -8.67 -7.53 18.54
N PHE A 146 -7.60 -7.10 17.88
CA PHE A 146 -7.67 -6.48 16.57
C PHE A 146 -8.09 -7.45 15.46
N GLU A 147 -7.70 -8.73 15.57
CA GLU A 147 -8.18 -9.79 14.67
C GLU A 147 -9.68 -10.12 14.84
N SER A 148 -10.25 -9.77 16.00
CA SER A 148 -11.67 -9.94 16.29
C SER A 148 -12.54 -8.76 15.84
N LEU A 149 -11.93 -7.61 15.51
CA LEU A 149 -12.69 -6.43 15.11
C LEU A 149 -13.44 -6.69 13.81
N THR A 150 -14.74 -6.40 13.84
CA THR A 150 -15.61 -6.50 12.67
C THR A 150 -16.23 -5.16 12.33
N ILE A 151 -16.54 -4.98 11.05
CA ILE A 151 -17.20 -3.80 10.48
C ILE A 151 -18.35 -4.21 9.57
N GLN A 152 -19.43 -3.42 9.56
CA GLN A 152 -20.49 -3.57 8.57
C GLN A 152 -19.98 -3.11 7.19
N PHE A 153 -19.86 -4.03 6.23
CA PHE A 153 -19.35 -3.80 4.89
C PHE A 153 -20.17 -4.58 3.86
N HIS A 154 -20.71 -3.87 2.86
CA HIS A 154 -21.59 -4.45 1.82
C HIS A 154 -22.74 -5.32 2.38
N GLY A 155 -23.44 -4.84 3.41
CA GLY A 155 -24.57 -5.58 3.98
C GLY A 155 -24.19 -6.80 4.84
N ALA A 156 -22.90 -7.12 4.99
CA ALA A 156 -22.40 -8.18 5.86
C ALA A 156 -21.50 -7.62 6.97
N ARG A 157 -21.31 -8.38 8.05
CA ARG A 157 -20.22 -8.13 9.00
C ARG A 157 -18.97 -8.84 8.52
N MET A 158 -17.87 -8.09 8.39
CA MET A 158 -16.57 -8.59 7.93
C MET A 158 -15.49 -8.21 8.93
N LYS A 159 -14.41 -8.98 9.00
CA LYS A 159 -13.26 -8.56 9.82
C LYS A 159 -12.59 -7.33 9.21
N ILE A 160 -12.06 -6.45 10.04
CA ILE A 160 -11.34 -5.25 9.56
C ILE A 160 -10.16 -5.63 8.66
N ILE A 161 -9.43 -6.70 9.00
CA ILE A 161 -8.29 -7.20 8.20
C ILE A 161 -8.74 -7.70 6.82
N GLU A 162 -9.93 -8.31 6.74
CA GLU A 162 -10.51 -8.73 5.46
C GLU A 162 -10.85 -7.51 4.61
N VAL A 163 -11.54 -6.52 5.19
CA VAL A 163 -11.90 -5.27 4.50
C VAL A 163 -10.65 -4.54 4.00
N ALA A 164 -9.61 -4.45 4.83
CA ALA A 164 -8.33 -3.87 4.44
C ALA A 164 -7.71 -4.59 3.25
N SER A 165 -7.75 -5.92 3.24
CA SER A 165 -7.23 -6.73 2.12
C SER A 165 -7.99 -6.46 0.83
N LEU A 166 -9.33 -6.38 0.90
CA LEU A 166 -10.17 -6.06 -0.26
C LEU A 166 -9.84 -4.67 -0.84
N VAL A 167 -9.76 -3.66 0.04
CA VAL A 167 -9.51 -2.25 -0.31
C VAL A 167 -8.10 -2.09 -0.88
N SER A 168 -7.09 -2.70 -0.24
CA SER A 168 -5.70 -2.66 -0.68
C SER A 168 -5.53 -3.30 -2.06
N ALA A 169 -6.12 -4.49 -2.28
CA ALA A 169 -6.10 -5.14 -3.58
C ALA A 169 -6.77 -4.27 -4.67
N THR A 170 -7.94 -3.70 -4.36
CA THR A 170 -8.65 -2.80 -5.28
C THR A 170 -7.80 -1.56 -5.64
N ALA A 171 -7.09 -0.98 -4.66
CA ALA A 171 -6.18 0.13 -4.90
C ALA A 171 -4.97 -0.28 -5.76
N ARG A 172 -4.38 -1.45 -5.51
CA ARG A 172 -3.27 -2.01 -6.32
C ARG A 172 -3.67 -2.24 -7.77
N MET A 173 -4.93 -2.60 -8.03
CA MET A 173 -5.50 -2.71 -9.39
C MET A 173 -5.76 -1.36 -10.09
N GLY A 174 -5.32 -0.23 -9.50
CA GLY A 174 -5.53 1.11 -10.04
C GLY A 174 -6.96 1.61 -9.88
N LYS A 175 -7.76 0.99 -9.00
CA LYS A 175 -9.16 1.38 -8.72
C LYS A 175 -9.28 2.16 -7.41
N THR A 176 -8.31 3.02 -7.12
CA THR A 176 -8.22 3.82 -5.88
C THR A 176 -9.52 4.56 -5.54
N THR A 177 -10.17 5.20 -6.52
CA THR A 177 -11.44 5.92 -6.26
C THR A 177 -12.50 4.99 -5.69
N VAL A 178 -12.61 3.76 -6.21
CA VAL A 178 -13.55 2.76 -5.71
C VAL A 178 -13.17 2.34 -4.29
N ALA A 179 -11.88 2.11 -4.04
CA ALA A 179 -11.36 1.75 -2.71
C ALA A 179 -11.67 2.82 -1.65
N VAL A 180 -11.42 4.10 -1.97
CA VAL A 180 -11.70 5.24 -1.08
C VAL A 180 -13.19 5.43 -0.84
N SER A 181 -14.01 5.37 -1.89
CA SER A 181 -15.47 5.46 -1.75
C SER A 181 -16.03 4.33 -0.88
N ALA A 182 -15.48 3.12 -0.99
CA ALA A 182 -15.89 1.99 -0.16
C ALA A 182 -15.55 2.19 1.32
N LEU A 183 -14.37 2.75 1.63
CA LEU A 183 -13.97 3.14 2.99
C LEU A 183 -14.89 4.23 3.56
N LEU A 184 -15.38 5.14 2.71
CA LEU A 184 -16.32 6.20 3.10
C LEU A 184 -17.78 5.73 3.19
N GLY A 185 -18.04 4.43 3.06
CA GLY A 185 -19.38 3.85 3.27
C GLY A 185 -20.27 3.79 2.03
N ASP A 186 -19.77 4.09 0.82
CA ASP A 186 -20.56 3.94 -0.41
C ASP A 186 -20.81 2.45 -0.72
N THR A 187 -22.05 2.01 -0.59
CA THR A 187 -22.43 0.59 -0.70
C THR A 187 -22.22 0.01 -2.10
N ASN A 188 -22.31 0.84 -3.15
CA ASN A 188 -22.02 0.41 -4.52
C ASN A 188 -20.52 0.21 -4.72
N ALA A 189 -19.69 1.09 -4.18
CA ALA A 189 -18.24 0.96 -4.18
C ALA A 189 -17.79 -0.25 -3.34
N GLN A 190 -18.40 -0.50 -2.18
CA GLN A 190 -18.15 -1.70 -1.38
C GLN A 190 -18.45 -2.98 -2.17
N SER A 191 -19.56 -3.02 -2.91
CA SER A 191 -19.88 -4.15 -3.80
C SER A 191 -18.81 -4.36 -4.88
N LYS A 192 -18.36 -3.28 -5.53
CA LYS A 192 -17.28 -3.33 -6.54
C LYS A 192 -15.96 -3.80 -5.96
N VAL A 193 -15.61 -3.38 -4.74
CA VAL A 193 -14.41 -3.85 -4.03
C VAL A 193 -14.45 -5.37 -3.83
N VAL A 194 -15.60 -5.92 -3.42
CA VAL A 194 -15.78 -7.38 -3.28
C VAL A 194 -15.65 -8.09 -4.64
N GLN A 195 -16.21 -7.51 -5.71
CA GLN A 195 -16.06 -8.06 -7.06
C GLN A 195 -14.59 -8.07 -7.51
N HIS A 196 -13.89 -6.93 -7.38
CA HIS A 196 -12.50 -6.78 -7.79
C HIS A 196 -11.57 -7.70 -6.99
N TRP A 197 -11.89 -7.96 -5.73
CA TRP A 197 -11.18 -8.98 -4.96
C TRP A 197 -11.31 -10.38 -5.57
N GLY A 198 -12.51 -10.78 -5.99
CA GLY A 198 -12.70 -12.06 -6.69
C GLY A 198 -11.92 -12.14 -8.02
N GLU A 199 -11.80 -11.02 -8.73
CA GLU A 199 -10.95 -10.91 -9.93
C GLU A 199 -9.47 -11.07 -9.58
N PHE A 200 -8.98 -10.29 -8.62
CA PHE A 200 -7.61 -10.34 -8.11
C PHE A 200 -7.22 -11.75 -7.63
N GLN A 201 -8.08 -12.42 -6.86
CA GLN A 201 -7.82 -13.79 -6.37
C GLN A 201 -7.70 -14.79 -7.52
N ARG A 202 -8.55 -14.69 -8.55
CA ARG A 202 -8.46 -15.55 -9.74
C ARG A 202 -7.17 -15.30 -10.51
N GLU A 203 -6.79 -14.04 -10.71
CA GLU A 203 -5.55 -13.69 -11.41
C GLU A 203 -4.32 -14.16 -10.63
N LEU A 204 -4.29 -13.95 -9.30
CA LEU A 204 -3.22 -14.44 -8.43
C LEU A 204 -3.13 -15.97 -8.46
N ALA A 205 -4.26 -16.68 -8.36
CA ALA A 205 -4.28 -18.13 -8.43
C ALA A 205 -3.75 -18.65 -9.79
N ALA A 206 -4.13 -18.00 -10.89
CA ALA A 206 -3.62 -18.33 -12.23
C ALA A 206 -2.10 -18.08 -12.33
N ALA A 207 -1.61 -16.96 -11.80
CA ALA A 207 -0.19 -16.63 -11.77
C ALA A 207 0.62 -17.64 -10.95
N LEU A 208 0.14 -18.03 -9.77
CA LEU A 208 0.80 -19.04 -8.94
C LEU A 208 0.79 -20.43 -9.59
N GLU A 209 -0.30 -20.80 -10.27
CA GLU A 209 -0.37 -22.04 -11.03
C GLU A 209 0.61 -22.04 -12.22
N TRP A 210 0.77 -20.89 -12.89
CA TRP A 210 1.79 -20.73 -13.91
C TRP A 210 3.20 -20.95 -13.34
N CYS A 211 3.52 -20.38 -12.18
CA CYS A 211 4.81 -20.58 -11.53
C CYS A 211 5.09 -22.06 -11.22
N LYS A 212 4.08 -22.82 -10.79
CA LYS A 212 4.20 -24.26 -10.52
C LYS A 212 4.49 -25.06 -11.80
N LYS A 213 3.82 -24.73 -12.91
CA LYS A 213 4.02 -25.42 -14.20
C LYS A 213 5.35 -25.09 -14.86
N ASN A 214 5.86 -23.88 -14.61
CA ASN A 214 7.07 -23.36 -15.23
C ASN A 214 8.23 -23.25 -14.22
N GLU A 215 8.32 -24.20 -13.28
CA GLU A 215 9.36 -24.20 -12.24
C GLU A 215 10.78 -24.09 -12.82
N LYS A 216 11.01 -24.64 -14.02
CA LYS A 216 12.30 -24.58 -14.73
C LYS A 216 12.66 -23.18 -15.25
N GLU A 217 11.68 -22.30 -15.40
CA GLU A 217 11.89 -20.90 -15.81
C GLU A 217 12.20 -19.99 -14.60
N ILE A 218 11.97 -20.50 -13.39
CA ILE A 218 12.26 -19.78 -12.14
C ILE A 218 13.73 -20.03 -11.77
N TYR A 219 14.49 -18.95 -11.65
CA TYR A 219 15.85 -19.04 -11.13
C TYR A 219 15.80 -19.30 -9.62
N ARG A 220 16.36 -20.42 -9.17
CA ARG A 220 16.48 -20.77 -7.74
C ARG A 220 17.92 -21.06 -7.36
N TYR A 221 18.44 -20.35 -6.36
CA TYR A 221 19.77 -20.60 -5.81
C TYR A 221 19.86 -20.25 -4.33
N MET A 222 20.24 -21.21 -3.49
CA MET A 222 20.50 -21.01 -2.04
C MET A 222 19.40 -20.31 -1.23
N GLY A 223 18.14 -20.29 -1.69
CA GLY A 223 17.04 -19.55 -1.04
C GLY A 223 16.60 -18.29 -1.79
N VAL A 224 17.33 -17.89 -2.82
CA VAL A 224 16.91 -16.86 -3.78
C VAL A 224 15.95 -17.48 -4.81
N SER A 225 14.84 -16.80 -5.07
CA SER A 225 13.94 -17.05 -6.19
C SER A 225 13.80 -15.80 -7.05
N ILE A 226 14.16 -15.87 -8.33
CA ILE A 226 13.91 -14.80 -9.31
C ILE A 226 12.93 -15.31 -10.35
N ILE A 227 11.78 -14.63 -10.45
CA ILE A 227 10.64 -15.03 -11.29
C ILE A 227 10.36 -13.89 -12.26
N ASN A 228 10.49 -14.14 -13.56
CA ASN A 228 10.09 -13.19 -14.58
C ASN A 228 8.80 -13.67 -15.26
N MET A 229 7.68 -13.08 -14.85
CA MET A 229 6.34 -13.43 -15.34
C MET A 229 6.04 -12.80 -16.71
N LYS A 230 6.83 -11.83 -17.17
CA LYS A 230 6.58 -11.11 -18.44
C LYS A 230 5.11 -10.67 -18.54
N ASP A 231 4.40 -11.08 -19.59
CA ASP A 231 2.98 -10.78 -19.82
C ASP A 231 2.01 -11.78 -19.14
N PHE A 232 2.49 -12.83 -18.46
CA PHE A 232 1.62 -13.84 -17.83
C PHE A 232 0.94 -13.36 -16.54
N ALA A 233 1.50 -12.35 -15.88
CA ALA A 233 0.90 -11.76 -14.69
C ALA A 233 0.77 -10.25 -14.86
N ALA A 234 -0.33 -9.71 -14.37
CA ALA A 234 -0.49 -8.27 -14.29
C ALA A 234 0.57 -7.66 -13.34
N PRO A 235 1.13 -6.48 -13.65
CA PRO A 235 2.15 -5.83 -12.81
C PRO A 235 1.76 -5.64 -11.34
N HIS A 236 0.46 -5.47 -11.05
CA HIS A 236 -0.04 -5.27 -9.69
C HIS A 236 0.03 -6.53 -8.82
N LEU A 237 0.28 -7.71 -9.41
CA LEU A 237 0.42 -8.99 -8.71
C LEU A 237 1.84 -9.29 -8.25
N THR A 238 2.86 -8.58 -8.75
CA THR A 238 4.28 -8.91 -8.48
C THR A 238 4.58 -8.98 -6.99
N GLY A 239 4.05 -8.05 -6.19
CA GLY A 239 4.22 -8.04 -4.73
C GLY A 239 3.57 -9.23 -4.02
N SER A 240 2.36 -9.64 -4.43
CA SER A 240 1.67 -10.79 -3.83
C SER A 240 2.32 -12.11 -4.21
N ILE A 241 2.82 -12.24 -5.43
CA ILE A 241 3.61 -13.41 -5.86
C ILE A 241 4.94 -13.42 -5.08
N ALA A 242 5.64 -12.29 -4.98
CA ALA A 242 6.90 -12.21 -4.24
C ALA A 242 6.70 -12.59 -2.76
N ALA A 243 5.64 -12.10 -2.12
CA ALA A 243 5.33 -12.43 -0.73
C ALA A 243 5.06 -13.93 -0.53
N HIS A 244 4.37 -14.57 -1.49
CA HIS A 244 4.16 -16.02 -1.47
C HIS A 244 5.50 -16.79 -1.51
N PHE A 245 6.38 -16.45 -2.45
CA PHE A 245 7.67 -17.13 -2.60
C PHE A 245 8.68 -16.80 -1.49
N ALA A 246 8.65 -15.59 -0.93
CA ALA A 246 9.49 -15.22 0.21
C ALA A 246 9.13 -16.07 1.45
N LYS A 247 7.84 -16.30 1.67
CA LYS A 247 7.36 -17.16 2.76
C LYS A 247 7.78 -18.63 2.58
N GLU A 248 7.77 -19.14 1.35
CA GLU A 248 8.21 -20.51 1.05
C GLU A 248 9.72 -20.69 1.17
N SER A 249 10.49 -19.73 0.65
CA SER A 249 11.96 -19.79 0.59
C SER A 249 12.66 -19.34 1.87
N LYS A 250 11.96 -18.60 2.76
CA LYS A 250 12.49 -17.94 3.96
C LYS A 250 13.66 -16.98 3.70
N SER A 251 13.90 -16.57 2.45
CA SER A 251 15.02 -15.72 2.07
C SER A 251 14.56 -14.68 1.06
N PHE A 252 14.93 -14.77 -0.22
CA PHE A 252 14.64 -13.73 -1.22
C PHE A 252 13.66 -14.20 -2.29
N ALA A 253 12.66 -13.36 -2.56
CA ALA A 253 11.82 -13.51 -3.75
C ALA A 253 11.78 -12.20 -4.54
N LEU A 254 12.28 -12.24 -5.77
CA LEU A 254 12.22 -11.16 -6.74
C LEU A 254 11.26 -11.56 -7.87
N VAL A 255 10.18 -10.81 -8.05
CA VAL A 255 9.19 -11.06 -9.10
C VAL A 255 9.12 -9.88 -10.04
N MET A 256 9.11 -10.16 -11.34
CA MET A 256 9.08 -9.20 -12.42
C MET A 256 7.86 -9.44 -13.32
N ALA A 257 7.23 -8.38 -13.82
CA ALA A 257 6.16 -8.46 -14.81
C ALA A 257 6.16 -7.23 -15.73
N TYR A 258 5.65 -7.40 -16.94
CA TYR A 258 5.62 -6.38 -17.98
C TYR A 258 4.47 -5.39 -17.79
N ALA A 259 4.81 -4.09 -17.78
CA ALA A 259 3.84 -3.00 -17.75
C ALA A 259 3.58 -2.45 -19.16
N ALA A 260 2.43 -1.79 -19.36
CA ALA A 260 1.94 -1.35 -20.67
C ALA A 260 2.84 -0.31 -21.38
N ASP A 261 3.68 0.39 -20.64
CA ASP A 261 4.56 1.49 -21.08
C ASP A 261 5.98 1.03 -21.44
N LYS A 262 6.14 -0.24 -21.85
CA LYS A 262 7.44 -0.90 -22.08
C LYS A 262 8.35 -0.90 -20.84
N ARG A 263 7.80 -0.72 -19.64
CA ARG A 263 8.54 -0.94 -18.41
C ARG A 263 8.36 -2.35 -17.90
N VAL A 264 9.26 -2.74 -17.01
CA VAL A 264 9.16 -3.93 -16.17
C VAL A 264 8.91 -3.44 -14.76
N ARG A 265 7.87 -3.96 -14.11
CA ARG A 265 7.63 -3.75 -12.68
C ARG A 265 8.27 -4.88 -11.90
N VAL A 266 8.95 -4.54 -10.82
CA VAL A 266 9.62 -5.50 -9.94
C VAL A 266 9.15 -5.36 -8.51
N SER A 267 9.13 -6.48 -7.80
CA SER A 267 8.94 -6.52 -6.34
C SER A 267 9.90 -7.52 -5.73
N LEU A 268 10.65 -7.07 -4.72
CA LEU A 268 11.58 -7.83 -3.91
C LEU A 268 11.01 -7.95 -2.50
N ARG A 269 11.00 -9.17 -1.98
CA ARG A 269 10.59 -9.49 -0.60
C ARG A 269 11.72 -10.26 0.10
N CYS A 270 12.01 -9.88 1.33
CA CYS A 270 12.95 -10.57 2.23
C CYS A 270 12.49 -10.41 3.68
N HIS A 271 12.84 -11.34 4.56
CA HIS A 271 12.50 -11.28 5.99
C HIS A 271 13.61 -10.68 6.88
N ASN A 272 14.86 -10.66 6.42
CA ASN A 272 16.02 -10.43 7.30
C ASN A 272 17.00 -9.37 6.79
N GLN A 273 16.81 -8.85 5.58
CA GLN A 273 17.69 -7.84 4.99
C GLN A 273 16.93 -6.66 4.43
N ASP A 274 17.60 -5.51 4.43
CA ASP A 274 17.12 -4.26 3.86
C ASP A 274 16.97 -4.38 2.33
N THR A 275 15.73 -4.62 1.90
CA THR A 275 15.39 -4.80 0.49
C THR A 275 15.57 -3.54 -0.34
N ILE A 276 15.47 -2.32 0.23
CA ILE A 276 15.74 -1.07 -0.51
C ILE A 276 17.22 -1.01 -0.87
N GLN A 277 18.10 -1.32 0.07
CA GLN A 277 19.55 -1.33 -0.18
C GLN A 277 19.95 -2.40 -1.19
N LEU A 278 19.29 -3.55 -1.18
CA LEU A 278 19.53 -4.59 -2.18
C LEU A 278 19.02 -4.17 -3.55
N LEU A 279 17.78 -3.67 -3.64
CA LEU A 279 17.19 -3.24 -4.89
C LEU A 279 17.97 -2.07 -5.52
N SER A 280 18.46 -1.12 -4.71
CA SER A 280 19.28 -0.02 -5.21
C SER A 280 20.60 -0.49 -5.82
N LYS A 281 21.27 -1.48 -5.22
CA LYS A 281 22.47 -2.11 -5.78
C LYS A 281 22.18 -2.86 -7.09
N ILE A 282 21.03 -3.52 -7.18
CA ILE A 282 20.61 -4.23 -8.41
C ILE A 282 20.36 -3.25 -9.55
N LEU A 283 19.79 -2.09 -9.22
CA LEU A 283 19.42 -1.05 -10.18
C LEU A 283 20.55 -0.05 -10.48
N GLU A 284 21.75 -0.27 -9.94
CA GLU A 284 22.88 0.63 -10.18
C GLU A 284 23.23 0.67 -11.68
N GLY A 285 23.17 1.87 -12.27
CA GLY A 285 23.40 2.09 -13.70
C GLY A 285 22.22 1.76 -14.61
N ILE A 286 21.01 1.54 -14.06
CA ILE A 286 19.77 1.36 -14.81
C ILE A 286 18.88 2.59 -14.59
N ASP A 287 18.29 3.12 -15.67
CA ASP A 287 17.29 4.19 -15.54
C ASP A 287 15.99 3.62 -14.96
N CYS A 288 15.71 3.98 -13.71
CA CYS A 288 14.70 3.30 -12.93
C CYS A 288 14.05 4.21 -11.88
N GLU A 289 12.94 3.70 -11.35
CA GLU A 289 12.28 4.21 -10.15
C GLU A 289 12.20 3.07 -9.16
N TYR A 290 12.50 3.33 -7.89
CA TYR A 290 12.33 2.33 -6.85
C TYR A 290 12.04 2.97 -5.49
N GLY A 291 11.49 2.16 -4.59
CA GLY A 291 11.19 2.53 -3.20
C GLY A 291 10.79 1.29 -2.42
N GLY A 292 10.51 1.46 -1.13
CA GLY A 292 10.17 0.34 -0.26
C GLY A 292 10.35 0.64 1.22
N ASP A 293 10.42 -0.42 2.00
CA ASP A 293 10.81 -0.51 3.40
C ASP A 293 11.87 -1.61 3.59
N THR A 294 12.23 -1.92 4.83
CA THR A 294 13.23 -2.93 5.15
C THR A 294 12.94 -4.28 4.50
N TYR A 295 11.68 -4.73 4.41
CA TYR A 295 11.31 -6.10 4.04
C TYR A 295 10.62 -6.21 2.66
N GLU A 296 10.19 -5.08 2.11
CA GLU A 296 9.60 -4.96 0.79
C GLU A 296 10.22 -3.81 0.01
N ALA A 297 10.70 -4.10 -1.19
CA ALA A 297 11.05 -3.07 -2.15
C ALA A 297 10.39 -3.34 -3.49
N GLY A 298 10.08 -2.28 -4.21
CA GLY A 298 9.50 -2.34 -5.53
C GLY A 298 10.10 -1.28 -6.44
N GLY A 299 9.99 -1.50 -7.74
CA GLY A 299 10.49 -0.53 -8.70
C GLY A 299 9.99 -0.79 -10.10
N SER A 300 10.43 0.08 -11.01
CA SER A 300 10.23 -0.09 -12.44
C SER A 300 11.36 0.47 -13.27
N PHE A 301 11.70 -0.21 -14.36
CA PHE A 301 12.77 0.16 -15.28
C PHE A 301 12.36 -0.21 -16.72
N PHE A 302 13.09 0.22 -17.74
CA PHE A 302 12.74 -0.07 -19.14
C PHE A 302 13.05 -1.51 -19.54
N ARG A 303 12.20 -2.14 -20.36
CA ARG A 303 12.41 -3.53 -20.82
C ARG A 303 13.75 -3.76 -21.51
N ASP A 304 14.34 -2.73 -22.11
CA ASP A 304 15.65 -2.80 -22.77
C ASP A 304 16.79 -3.12 -21.77
N ASP A 305 16.61 -2.82 -20.47
CA ASP A 305 17.59 -3.10 -19.42
C ASP A 305 17.34 -4.44 -18.68
N GLU A 306 16.39 -5.27 -19.14
CA GLU A 306 15.98 -6.50 -18.44
C GLU A 306 17.13 -7.49 -18.23
N GLU A 307 17.97 -7.69 -19.25
CA GLU A 307 19.10 -8.62 -19.14
C GLU A 307 20.14 -8.13 -18.12
N GLN A 308 20.46 -6.83 -18.16
CA GLN A 308 21.35 -6.19 -17.19
C GLN A 308 20.79 -6.33 -15.77
N PHE A 309 19.50 -6.04 -15.59
CA PHE A 309 18.81 -6.17 -14.31
C PHE A 309 18.87 -7.59 -13.76
N VAL A 310 18.51 -8.61 -14.56
CA VAL A 310 18.49 -10.00 -14.11
C VAL A 310 19.90 -10.48 -13.75
N SER A 311 20.92 -10.09 -14.52
CA SER A 311 22.31 -10.41 -14.21
C SER A 311 22.78 -9.78 -12.90
N ALA A 312 22.45 -8.50 -12.67
CA ALA A 312 22.78 -7.81 -11.42
C ALA A 312 22.03 -8.42 -10.23
N ALA A 313 20.75 -8.73 -10.40
CA ALA A 313 19.90 -9.34 -9.38
C ALA A 313 20.45 -10.67 -8.87
N LYS A 314 20.86 -11.56 -9.78
CA LYS A 314 21.50 -12.84 -9.43
C LYS A 314 22.72 -12.60 -8.55
N LYS A 315 23.67 -11.79 -9.03
CA LYS A 315 24.92 -11.51 -8.32
C LYS A 315 24.69 -10.91 -6.92
N VAL A 316 23.81 -9.91 -6.80
CA VAL A 316 23.56 -9.21 -5.55
C VAL A 316 22.84 -10.11 -4.54
N LEU A 317 21.77 -10.79 -4.97
CA LEU A 317 20.95 -11.62 -4.08
C LEU A 317 21.68 -12.89 -3.64
N GLU A 318 22.46 -13.52 -4.53
CA GLU A 318 23.28 -14.68 -4.15
C GLU A 318 24.32 -14.32 -3.10
N LYS A 319 25.01 -13.19 -3.29
CA LYS A 319 25.98 -12.70 -2.31
C LYS A 319 25.31 -12.40 -0.96
N ALA A 320 24.19 -11.68 -0.98
CA ALA A 320 23.42 -11.34 0.20
C ALA A 320 22.95 -12.60 0.96
N CYS A 321 22.56 -13.64 0.23
CA CYS A 321 22.11 -14.90 0.82
C CYS A 321 23.24 -15.71 1.48
N VAL A 322 24.45 -15.68 0.90
CA VAL A 322 25.64 -16.33 1.49
C VAL A 322 26.07 -15.62 2.77
N GLU A 323 26.04 -14.28 2.78
CA GLU A 323 26.42 -13.47 3.94
C GLU A 323 25.48 -13.69 5.16
N GLU A 324 24.23 -14.10 4.95
CA GLU A 324 23.33 -14.51 6.05
C GLU A 324 23.62 -15.90 6.63
N SER A 325 24.25 -16.78 5.85
CA SER A 325 24.47 -18.18 6.25
C SER A 325 25.73 -18.37 7.08
N VAL A 326 26.51 -17.30 7.33
CA VAL A 326 27.78 -17.26 8.07
C VAL A 326 27.57 -16.60 9.42
#